data_AF-A0AB73FB33-F1
#
_entry.id   AF-A0AB73FB33-F1
#
_cell.length_a   1.000
_cell.length_b   1.000
_cell.length_c   1.000
_cell.angle_alpha   90.00
_cell.angle_beta   90.00
_cell.angle_gamma   90.00
#
_symmetry.space_group_name_H-M   'P 1'
#
loop_
_entity.id
_entity.type
_entity.pdbx_description
1 polymer ?
#
loop_
_entity_poly.entity_id
_entity_poly.type
_entity_poly.pdbx_seq_one_letter_code
_entity_poly.pdbx_strand_id
1 'polypeptide(L)'
;MLKRSIAFALLAAAGHAYSADIEVTTTIDEDVDNTVCSLREAVELINKRNSSDSTVVASVKDGYHGCGNKDSSSNIILQRDKEYTLNSRITITAPLTISTAKNDSTLVDTDQPGSHNATIKMAGTDQLFKIDDESVEKLSFAVTLSDLNLQGALIYAELSGDFPLGDSRQPIYKSLRPFDLVS
;
A
#
# COMPACT_ATOMS: atom_id res chain seq x y z
N MET A 1 21.18 -37.31 -49.45
CA MET A 1 21.55 -36.33 -48.41
C MET A 1 20.37 -36.17 -47.46
N LEU A 2 20.54 -36.55 -46.19
CA LEU A 2 19.50 -36.86 -45.22
C LEU A 2 19.01 -35.59 -44.51
N LYS A 3 17.71 -35.29 -44.61
CA LYS A 3 17.06 -34.13 -43.96
C LYS A 3 17.10 -34.32 -42.44
N ARG A 4 17.82 -33.46 -41.72
CA ARG A 4 17.86 -33.45 -40.25
C ARG A 4 16.63 -32.71 -39.72
N SER A 5 15.56 -33.44 -39.46
CA SER A 5 14.42 -32.97 -38.67
C SER A 5 14.81 -32.93 -37.19
N ILE A 6 15.07 -31.73 -36.68
CA ILE A 6 15.28 -31.47 -35.25
C ILE A 6 13.89 -31.39 -34.62
N ALA A 7 13.51 -32.43 -33.87
CA ALA A 7 12.35 -32.41 -33.01
C ALA A 7 12.66 -31.53 -31.79
N PHE A 8 12.03 -30.37 -31.69
CA PHE A 8 11.99 -29.61 -30.45
C PHE A 8 11.08 -30.36 -29.49
N ALA A 9 11.69 -31.02 -28.51
CA ALA A 9 10.99 -31.61 -27.39
C ALA A 9 10.16 -30.52 -26.69
N LEU A 10 8.85 -30.74 -26.60
CA LEU A 10 7.96 -30.00 -25.72
C LEU A 10 8.49 -30.14 -24.29
N LEU A 11 9.12 -29.09 -23.78
CA LEU A 11 9.49 -29.00 -22.37
C LEU A 11 8.18 -28.89 -21.59
N ALA A 12 7.79 -29.99 -20.96
CA ALA A 12 6.64 -30.03 -20.08
C ALA A 12 6.82 -28.96 -19.00
N ALA A 13 5.98 -27.94 -19.03
CA ALA A 13 5.91 -26.93 -18.00
C ALA A 13 5.51 -27.61 -16.69
N ALA A 14 6.48 -27.84 -15.81
CA ALA A 14 6.22 -28.08 -14.41
C ALA A 14 5.75 -26.74 -13.80
N GLY A 15 4.47 -26.42 -14.00
CA GLY A 15 3.80 -25.26 -13.43
C GLY A 15 3.66 -25.43 -11.92
N HIS A 16 4.73 -25.17 -11.19
CA HIS A 16 4.61 -24.79 -9.79
C HIS A 16 3.86 -23.46 -9.81
N ALA A 17 2.65 -23.45 -9.26
CA ALA A 17 1.86 -22.24 -9.08
C ALA A 17 2.60 -21.32 -8.09
N TYR A 18 3.61 -20.61 -8.57
CA TYR A 18 4.12 -19.45 -7.88
C TYR A 18 3.04 -18.39 -7.98
N SER A 19 2.36 -18.20 -6.86
CA SER A 19 1.47 -17.08 -6.63
C SER A 19 2.29 -15.81 -6.75
N ALA A 20 2.05 -15.01 -7.79
CA ALA A 20 2.78 -13.77 -8.00
C ALA A 20 2.31 -12.70 -7.01
N ASP A 21 3.23 -11.87 -6.54
CA ASP A 21 2.90 -10.72 -5.71
C ASP A 21 2.09 -9.67 -6.50
N ILE A 22 1.35 -8.82 -5.80
CA ILE A 22 0.53 -7.76 -6.39
C ILE A 22 1.40 -6.51 -6.50
N GLU A 23 1.87 -6.23 -7.71
CA GLU A 23 2.67 -5.03 -8.02
C GLU A 23 1.78 -3.81 -8.21
N VAL A 24 2.01 -2.75 -7.43
CA VAL A 24 1.32 -1.47 -7.59
C VAL A 24 2.01 -0.66 -8.70
N THR A 25 1.27 -0.35 -9.75
CA THR A 25 1.80 0.27 -10.97
C THR A 25 1.47 1.75 -11.12
N THR A 26 0.57 2.29 -10.29
CA THR A 26 0.27 3.73 -10.22
C THR A 26 0.38 4.28 -8.80
N THR A 27 0.80 5.53 -8.68
CA THR A 27 0.82 6.27 -7.40
C THR A 27 -0.48 7.05 -7.15
N ILE A 28 -1.38 7.06 -8.13
CA ILE A 28 -2.68 7.70 -8.04
C ILE A 28 -3.58 6.84 -7.15
N ASP A 29 -4.27 7.49 -6.22
CA ASP A 29 -5.30 6.85 -5.42
C ASP A 29 -6.64 6.86 -6.15
N GLU A 30 -6.97 5.74 -6.79
CA GLU A 30 -8.16 5.55 -7.59
C GLU A 30 -8.76 4.15 -7.42
N ASP A 31 -10.00 3.97 -7.86
CA ASP A 31 -10.66 2.66 -7.97
C ASP A 31 -11.44 2.68 -9.30
N VAL A 32 -10.73 2.44 -10.39
CA VAL A 32 -11.19 2.66 -11.76
C VAL A 32 -10.81 1.45 -12.60
N ASP A 33 -11.79 0.83 -13.26
CA ASP A 33 -11.55 -0.32 -14.14
C ASP A 33 -10.67 0.06 -15.34
N ASN A 34 -9.36 -0.15 -15.18
CA ASN A 34 -8.32 0.15 -16.14
C ASN A 34 -7.19 -0.89 -16.01
N THR A 35 -6.06 -0.65 -16.70
CA THR A 35 -4.93 -1.59 -16.73
C THR A 35 -3.83 -1.29 -15.71
N VAL A 36 -3.95 -0.21 -14.95
CA VAL A 36 -3.02 0.13 -13.86
C VAL A 36 -3.59 -0.36 -12.54
N CYS A 37 -2.72 -0.61 -11.58
CA CYS A 37 -3.09 -1.11 -10.26
C CYS A 37 -2.65 -0.08 -9.22
N SER A 38 -3.61 0.54 -8.56
CA SER A 38 -3.38 1.43 -7.42
C SER A 38 -3.27 0.65 -6.11
N LEU A 39 -2.74 1.30 -5.07
CA LEU A 39 -2.71 0.72 -3.73
C LEU A 39 -4.14 0.43 -3.20
N ARG A 40 -5.13 1.26 -3.54
CA ARG A 40 -6.52 1.07 -3.12
C ARG A 40 -7.12 -0.18 -3.76
N GLU A 41 -6.95 -0.34 -5.06
CA GLU A 41 -7.44 -1.50 -5.80
C GLU A 41 -6.75 -2.79 -5.34
N ALA A 42 -5.45 -2.75 -5.04
CA ALA A 42 -4.70 -3.90 -4.54
C ALA A 42 -5.25 -4.39 -3.19
N VAL A 43 -5.54 -3.47 -2.26
CA VAL A 43 -6.17 -3.81 -0.97
C VAL A 43 -7.60 -4.31 -1.17
N GLU A 44 -8.37 -3.66 -2.05
CA GLU A 44 -9.75 -4.04 -2.32
C GLU A 44 -9.87 -5.44 -2.93
N LEU A 45 -8.95 -5.81 -3.84
CA LEU A 45 -8.82 -7.17 -4.35
C LEU A 45 -8.67 -8.19 -3.22
N ILE A 46 -7.74 -7.95 -2.29
CA ILE A 46 -7.48 -8.87 -1.19
C ILE A 46 -8.69 -8.96 -0.26
N ASN A 47 -9.31 -7.83 0.10
CA ASN A 47 -10.53 -7.80 0.91
C ASN A 47 -11.64 -8.62 0.26
N LYS A 48 -11.95 -8.37 -1.02
CA LYS A 48 -13.02 -9.07 -1.75
C LYS A 48 -12.74 -10.57 -1.91
N ARG A 49 -11.50 -10.96 -2.20
CA ARG A 49 -11.11 -12.36 -2.32
C ARG A 49 -11.24 -13.13 -1.00
N ASN A 50 -11.09 -12.44 0.14
CA ASN A 50 -11.27 -13.02 1.48
C ASN A 50 -12.68 -12.79 2.06
N SER A 51 -13.62 -12.29 1.24
CA SER A 51 -15.00 -12.12 1.64
C SER A 51 -15.65 -13.46 1.98
N SER A 52 -16.59 -13.43 2.93
CA SER A 52 -17.46 -14.58 3.22
C SER A 52 -18.57 -14.76 2.18
N ASP A 53 -18.80 -13.76 1.34
CA ASP A 53 -19.73 -13.82 0.22
C ASP A 53 -19.04 -14.39 -1.03
N SER A 54 -19.42 -15.61 -1.41
CA SER A 54 -18.85 -16.31 -2.57
C SER A 54 -19.08 -15.60 -3.91
N THR A 55 -20.12 -14.76 -4.01
CA THR A 55 -20.37 -13.95 -5.22
C THR A 55 -19.37 -12.82 -5.34
N VAL A 56 -18.99 -12.20 -4.21
CA VAL A 56 -17.92 -11.18 -4.16
C VAL A 56 -16.58 -11.82 -4.50
N VAL A 57 -16.27 -12.99 -3.93
CA VAL A 57 -15.04 -13.73 -4.25
C VAL A 57 -14.97 -14.08 -5.74
N ALA A 58 -16.08 -14.53 -6.33
CA ALA A 58 -16.14 -14.85 -7.75
C ALA A 58 -15.96 -13.62 -8.65
N SER A 59 -16.37 -12.43 -8.20
CA SER A 59 -16.26 -11.18 -8.97
C SER A 59 -14.82 -10.73 -9.22
N VAL A 60 -13.87 -11.15 -8.37
CA VAL A 60 -12.45 -10.75 -8.44
C VAL A 60 -11.53 -11.90 -8.83
N LYS A 61 -12.09 -13.02 -9.32
CA LYS A 61 -11.32 -14.25 -9.60
C LYS A 61 -10.22 -14.03 -10.66
N ASP A 62 -10.48 -13.15 -11.63
CA ASP A 62 -9.60 -12.88 -12.76
C ASP A 62 -8.78 -11.59 -12.55
N GLY A 63 -8.89 -10.98 -11.37
CA GLY A 63 -8.28 -9.69 -11.03
C GLY A 63 -9.32 -8.65 -10.61
N TYR A 64 -8.83 -7.49 -10.20
CA TYR A 64 -9.65 -6.34 -9.86
C TYR A 64 -8.96 -5.06 -10.34
N HIS A 65 -9.57 -4.38 -11.31
CA HIS A 65 -9.13 -3.08 -11.84
C HIS A 65 -7.60 -3.01 -12.06
N GLY A 66 -7.08 -3.88 -12.93
CA GLY A 66 -5.65 -3.94 -13.23
C GLY A 66 -4.76 -4.64 -12.19
N CYS A 67 -5.28 -4.97 -11.01
CA CYS A 67 -4.55 -5.69 -9.97
C CYS A 67 -4.80 -7.20 -10.01
N GLY A 68 -3.70 -7.98 -10.04
CA GLY A 68 -3.64 -9.41 -9.66
C GLY A 68 -4.70 -10.34 -10.28
N ASN A 69 -4.90 -11.49 -9.64
CA ASN A 69 -5.99 -12.45 -9.87
C ASN A 69 -6.17 -13.37 -8.64
N LYS A 70 -7.04 -14.39 -8.72
CA LYS A 70 -7.28 -15.33 -7.62
C LYS A 70 -6.02 -16.03 -7.10
N ASP A 71 -5.04 -16.24 -7.98
CA ASP A 71 -3.79 -16.92 -7.69
C ASP A 71 -2.70 -15.94 -7.26
N SER A 72 -2.97 -14.63 -7.17
CA SER A 72 -2.03 -13.65 -6.62
C SER A 72 -1.84 -13.83 -5.11
N SER A 73 -0.65 -13.47 -4.62
CA SER A 73 -0.34 -13.54 -3.20
C SER A 73 -1.11 -12.45 -2.44
N SER A 74 -1.07 -12.46 -1.11
CA SER A 74 -1.53 -11.33 -0.29
C SER A 74 -0.42 -10.32 0.00
N ASN A 75 0.65 -10.31 -0.81
CA ASN A 75 1.73 -9.34 -0.69
C ASN A 75 1.56 -8.26 -1.77
N ILE A 76 1.48 -7.02 -1.32
CA ILE A 76 1.41 -5.82 -2.14
C ILE A 76 2.80 -5.20 -2.18
N ILE A 77 3.32 -5.00 -3.38
CA ILE A 77 4.65 -4.47 -3.62
C ILE A 77 4.53 -3.04 -4.15
N LEU A 78 5.12 -2.10 -3.41
CA LEU A 78 5.23 -0.69 -3.78
C LEU A 78 6.58 -0.41 -4.41
N GLN A 79 6.61 0.45 -5.41
CA GLN A 79 7.85 0.85 -6.07
C GLN A 79 8.72 1.68 -5.12
N ARG A 80 10.04 1.44 -5.18
CA ARG A 80 11.03 2.22 -4.45
C ARG A 80 10.94 3.70 -4.78
N ASP A 81 11.23 4.54 -3.78
CA ASP A 81 11.32 6.00 -3.94
C ASP A 81 10.05 6.68 -4.45
N LYS A 82 8.88 6.03 -4.32
CA LYS A 82 7.58 6.58 -4.75
C LYS A 82 6.75 7.07 -3.58
N GLU A 83 5.99 8.13 -3.84
CA GLU A 83 4.98 8.68 -2.93
C GLU A 83 3.58 8.32 -3.43
N TYR A 84 2.83 7.60 -2.60
CA TYR A 84 1.45 7.19 -2.81
C TYR A 84 0.54 8.08 -1.97
N THR A 85 -0.14 9.03 -2.62
CA THR A 85 -1.01 9.99 -1.93
C THR A 85 -2.44 9.49 -1.92
N LEU A 86 -2.94 9.14 -0.74
CA LEU A 86 -4.30 8.70 -0.50
C LEU A 86 -5.24 9.90 -0.35
N ASN A 87 -6.32 9.88 -1.11
CA ASN A 87 -7.42 10.84 -1.07
C ASN A 87 -8.35 10.58 0.12
N SER A 88 -8.46 9.32 0.54
CA SER A 88 -9.26 8.89 1.70
C SER A 88 -8.64 7.66 2.35
N ARG A 89 -9.10 7.32 3.56
CA ARG A 89 -8.69 6.10 4.26
C ARG A 89 -8.88 4.84 3.41
N ILE A 90 -7.96 3.90 3.52
CA ILE A 90 -8.11 2.53 3.01
C ILE A 90 -8.53 1.61 4.17
N THR A 91 -9.58 0.81 3.96
CA THR A 91 -9.99 -0.21 4.92
C THR A 91 -9.35 -1.55 4.56
N ILE A 92 -8.75 -2.21 5.54
CA ILE A 92 -8.14 -3.55 5.41
C ILE A 92 -8.94 -4.51 6.28
N THR A 93 -9.59 -5.48 5.65
CA THR A 93 -10.48 -6.46 6.31
C THR A 93 -9.93 -7.88 6.24
N ALA A 94 -8.72 -8.05 5.73
CA ALA A 94 -8.11 -9.35 5.47
C ALA A 94 -6.58 -9.31 5.70
N PRO A 95 -5.96 -10.47 5.98
CA PRO A 95 -4.52 -10.54 6.15
C PRO A 95 -3.78 -10.18 4.85
N LEU A 96 -2.84 -9.24 4.95
CA LEU A 96 -1.99 -8.81 3.84
C LEU A 96 -0.63 -8.29 4.32
N THR A 97 0.31 -8.23 3.39
CA THR A 97 1.60 -7.56 3.56
C THR A 97 1.66 -6.40 2.58
N ILE A 98 2.11 -5.23 3.01
CA ILE A 98 2.50 -4.13 2.12
C ILE A 98 3.99 -3.89 2.35
N SER A 99 4.76 -3.91 1.27
CA SER A 99 6.20 -3.71 1.34
C SER A 99 6.75 -2.96 0.14
N THR A 100 7.87 -2.27 0.34
CA THR A 100 8.62 -1.70 -0.77
C THR A 100 9.35 -2.81 -1.54
N ALA A 101 9.38 -2.68 -2.86
CA ALA A 101 10.13 -3.54 -3.76
C ALA A 101 11.60 -3.64 -3.33
N LYS A 102 12.12 -4.87 -3.37
CA LYS A 102 13.54 -5.11 -3.11
C LYS A 102 14.38 -4.51 -4.21
N ASN A 103 15.64 -4.22 -3.89
CA ASN A 103 16.61 -3.83 -4.89
C ASN A 103 16.85 -5.02 -5.84
N ASP A 104 16.56 -4.84 -7.14
CA ASP A 104 16.77 -5.86 -8.19
C ASP A 104 18.22 -5.86 -8.72
N SER A 105 19.10 -5.02 -8.18
CA SER A 105 20.52 -5.06 -8.52
C SER A 105 21.23 -6.16 -7.75
N THR A 106 22.18 -6.80 -8.41
CA THR A 106 23.13 -7.73 -7.77
C THR A 106 24.15 -7.02 -6.89
N LEU A 107 24.14 -5.69 -6.89
CA LEU A 107 25.00 -4.84 -6.07
C LEU A 107 24.34 -4.61 -4.72
N VAL A 108 25.15 -4.68 -3.67
CA VAL A 108 24.69 -4.37 -2.31
C VAL A 108 24.33 -2.88 -2.27
N ASP A 109 23.10 -2.60 -1.86
CA ASP A 109 22.64 -1.25 -1.55
C ASP A 109 23.49 -0.70 -0.39
N THR A 110 24.29 0.34 -0.66
CA THR A 110 25.16 0.98 0.33
C THR A 110 24.51 2.17 1.02
N ASP A 111 23.29 2.52 0.63
CA ASP A 111 22.57 3.64 1.21
C ASP A 111 22.06 3.30 2.62
N GLN A 112 21.68 4.34 3.37
CA GLN A 112 21.16 4.14 4.72
C GLN A 112 19.90 3.26 4.67
N PRO A 113 19.74 2.28 5.59
CA PRO A 113 18.52 1.50 5.66
C PRO A 113 17.27 2.39 5.67
N GLY A 114 16.30 2.07 4.82
CA GLY A 114 15.07 2.83 4.67
C GLY A 114 15.14 4.02 3.69
N SER A 115 16.30 4.31 3.09
CA SER A 115 16.46 5.45 2.17
C SER A 115 15.61 5.37 0.90
N HIS A 116 15.14 4.17 0.56
CA HIS A 116 14.36 3.90 -0.66
C HIS A 116 12.94 3.43 -0.39
N ASN A 117 12.49 3.56 0.85
CA ASN A 117 11.14 3.18 1.25
C ASN A 117 10.10 3.96 0.44
N ALA A 118 9.10 3.26 -0.07
CA ALA A 118 7.88 3.89 -0.55
C ALA A 118 7.24 4.69 0.59
N THR A 119 6.70 5.86 0.25
CA THR A 119 5.99 6.73 1.19
C THR A 119 4.50 6.66 0.90
N ILE A 120 3.70 6.30 1.91
CA ILE A 120 2.24 6.36 1.84
C ILE A 120 1.80 7.55 2.65
N LYS A 121 1.08 8.46 2.00
CA LYS A 121 0.73 9.77 2.55
C LYS A 121 -0.76 10.02 2.46
N MET A 122 -1.30 10.70 3.47
CA MET A 122 -2.68 11.18 3.43
C MET A 122 -2.75 12.61 2.89
N ALA A 123 -3.62 12.85 1.90
CA ALA A 123 -3.94 14.20 1.45
C ALA A 123 -4.91 14.93 2.39
N GLY A 124 -5.93 14.23 2.90
CA GLY A 124 -6.98 14.78 3.78
C GLY A 124 -6.72 14.59 5.28
N THR A 125 -7.69 14.93 6.14
CA THR A 125 -7.53 14.78 7.61
C THR A 125 -7.83 13.37 8.14
N ASP A 126 -7.89 12.37 7.26
CA ASP A 126 -8.26 11.00 7.62
C ASP A 126 -7.05 10.15 8.06
N GLN A 127 -7.33 8.95 8.57
CA GLN A 127 -6.32 7.93 8.83
C GLN A 127 -5.85 7.30 7.51
N LEU A 128 -4.59 6.86 7.42
CA LEU A 128 -4.08 6.10 6.27
C LEU A 128 -4.87 4.80 6.09
N PHE A 129 -5.00 4.03 7.19
CA PHE A 129 -5.61 2.71 7.19
C PHE A 129 -6.60 2.56 8.35
N LYS A 130 -7.72 1.86 8.10
CA LYS A 130 -8.54 1.21 9.14
C LYS A 130 -8.34 -0.29 9.00
N ILE A 131 -7.80 -0.95 10.03
CA ILE A 131 -7.65 -2.41 10.05
C ILE A 131 -8.76 -2.96 10.95
N ASP A 132 -9.81 -3.48 10.32
CA ASP A 132 -11.01 -3.93 10.99
C ASP A 132 -11.83 -4.76 9.99
N ASP A 133 -12.02 -6.05 10.26
CA ASP A 133 -12.93 -6.90 9.47
C ASP A 133 -14.38 -6.88 10.01
N GLU A 134 -14.64 -6.03 11.00
CA GLU A 134 -15.92 -5.80 11.67
C GLU A 134 -16.50 -7.08 12.31
N SER A 135 -15.67 -8.12 12.45
CA SER A 135 -16.10 -9.39 12.99
C SER A 135 -15.71 -9.53 14.45
N VAL A 136 -16.70 -9.83 15.29
CA VAL A 136 -16.48 -10.23 16.68
C VAL A 136 -16.29 -11.74 16.83
N GLU A 137 -16.47 -12.50 15.75
CA GLU A 137 -16.48 -13.97 15.73
C GLU A 137 -15.22 -14.57 15.06
N LYS A 138 -14.56 -13.81 14.18
CA LYS A 138 -13.33 -14.26 13.49
C LYS A 138 -12.12 -14.11 14.40
N LEU A 139 -11.14 -14.99 14.18
CA LEU A 139 -9.82 -14.85 14.79
C LEU A 139 -9.16 -13.57 14.28
N SER A 140 -8.39 -12.91 15.15
CA SER A 140 -7.56 -11.77 14.77
C SER A 140 -6.65 -12.13 13.60
N PHE A 141 -6.55 -11.23 12.62
CA PHE A 141 -5.65 -11.38 11.49
C PHE A 141 -4.46 -10.41 11.59
N ALA A 142 -3.39 -10.73 10.88
CA ALA A 142 -2.17 -9.93 10.84
C ALA A 142 -2.11 -9.10 9.55
N VAL A 143 -1.76 -7.83 9.70
CA VAL A 143 -1.35 -6.94 8.60
C VAL A 143 0.10 -6.57 8.83
N THR A 144 0.94 -6.79 7.81
CA THR A 144 2.38 -6.49 7.90
C THR A 144 2.69 -5.30 7.01
N LEU A 145 3.30 -4.26 7.59
CA LEU A 145 3.82 -3.10 6.88
C LEU A 145 5.34 -3.11 7.02
N SER A 146 6.08 -3.32 5.93
CA SER A 146 7.55 -3.46 5.96
C SER A 146 8.22 -2.49 5.00
N ASP A 147 9.28 -1.83 5.47
CA ASP A 147 10.10 -0.95 4.63
C ASP A 147 9.27 0.19 3.99
N LEU A 148 8.40 0.82 4.78
CA LEU A 148 7.50 1.90 4.36
C LEU A 148 7.72 3.14 5.21
N ASN A 149 7.53 4.30 4.58
CA ASN A 149 7.35 5.56 5.28
C ASN A 149 5.84 5.88 5.32
N LEU A 150 5.32 6.22 6.51
CA LEU A 150 3.91 6.57 6.69
C LEU A 150 3.81 8.05 7.08
N GLN A 151 3.11 8.84 6.26
CA GLN A 151 2.94 10.27 6.49
C GLN A 151 1.46 10.63 6.66
N GLY A 152 1.09 11.03 7.88
CA GLY A 152 -0.23 11.61 8.14
C GLY A 152 -0.37 13.02 7.54
N ALA A 153 -1.58 13.57 7.56
CA ALA A 153 -1.80 14.92 7.10
C ALA A 153 -1.33 15.98 8.10
N LEU A 154 -0.77 17.06 7.56
CA LEU A 154 -0.37 18.23 8.33
C LEU A 154 -1.61 19.11 8.58
N ILE A 155 -2.05 19.20 9.83
CA ILE A 155 -2.95 20.27 10.25
C ILE A 155 -2.05 21.45 10.61
N TYR A 156 -1.97 22.46 9.72
CA TYR A 156 -1.52 23.77 10.13
C TYR A 156 -2.61 24.35 11.02
N ALA A 157 -2.45 24.25 12.34
CA ALA A 157 -3.19 25.12 13.23
C ALA A 157 -2.67 26.54 12.99
N GLU A 158 -3.32 27.29 12.09
CA GLU A 158 -3.22 28.74 12.09
C GLU A 158 -3.77 29.20 13.45
N LEU A 159 -2.87 29.39 14.41
CA LEU A 159 -3.15 30.18 15.59
C LEU A 159 -3.27 31.63 15.12
N SER A 160 -4.39 31.96 14.48
CA SER A 160 -4.86 33.34 14.29
C SER A 160 -5.36 33.88 15.64
N GLY A 161 -4.49 33.83 16.65
CA GLY A 161 -4.60 34.64 17.83
C GLY A 161 -4.07 36.01 17.44
N ASP A 162 -4.97 36.98 17.38
CA ASP A 162 -4.71 38.41 17.24
C ASP A 162 -3.70 38.83 18.33
N PHE A 163 -2.40 38.71 18.02
CA PHE A 163 -1.33 39.16 18.89
C PHE A 163 -1.27 40.68 18.76
N PRO A 164 -1.46 41.45 19.84
CA PRO A 164 -1.32 42.90 19.75
C PRO A 164 0.10 43.21 19.28
N LEU A 165 0.19 43.86 18.11
CA LEU A 165 1.44 44.37 17.54
C LEU A 165 2.05 45.36 18.53
N GLY A 166 2.98 44.88 19.36
CA GLY A 166 3.50 45.70 20.44
C GLY A 166 4.58 45.07 21.31
N ASP A 167 5.53 44.31 20.76
CA ASP A 167 6.92 44.27 21.26
C ASP A 167 7.81 43.52 20.25
N SER A 168 8.98 44.06 19.92
CA SER A 168 9.91 43.57 18.89
C SER A 168 10.77 42.38 19.37
N ARG A 169 10.18 41.43 20.11
CA ARG A 169 10.90 40.25 20.58
C ARG A 169 10.43 39.03 19.79
N GLN A 170 11.39 38.43 19.09
CA GLN A 170 11.20 37.24 18.26
C GLN A 170 10.31 36.19 18.95
N PRO A 171 9.36 35.55 18.24
CA PRO A 171 8.52 34.52 18.84
C PRO A 171 9.40 33.35 19.26
N ILE A 172 9.50 33.14 20.57
CA ILE A 172 10.05 31.92 21.14
C ILE A 172 9.01 30.83 20.86
N TYR A 173 9.28 29.98 19.87
CA TYR A 173 8.50 28.77 19.61
C TYR A 173 8.56 27.87 20.85
N LYS A 174 7.52 27.93 21.70
CA LYS A 174 7.31 26.93 22.74
C LYS A 174 6.71 25.70 22.07
N SER A 175 7.50 24.62 22.00
CA SER A 175 7.02 23.27 21.73
C SER A 175 5.98 22.89 22.80
N LEU A 176 4.70 23.04 22.48
CA LEU A 176 3.62 22.56 23.35
C LEU A 176 3.62 21.03 23.29
N ARG A 177 3.78 20.40 24.46
CA ARG A 177 3.66 18.94 24.58
C ARG A 177 2.17 18.58 24.67
N PRO A 178 1.78 17.35 24.27
CA PRO A 178 0.37 16.97 24.11
C PRO A 178 -0.53 16.98 25.36
N PHE A 179 -0.01 17.37 26.54
CA PHE A 179 -0.72 17.28 27.82
C PHE A 179 -1.39 18.57 28.28
N ASP A 180 -1.27 19.68 27.55
CA ASP A 180 -1.80 20.99 27.99
C ASP A 180 -3.27 21.27 27.57
N LEU A 181 -4.00 20.28 27.04
CA LEU A 181 -5.40 20.44 26.63
C LEU A 181 -6.36 19.63 27.51
N VAL A 182 -6.48 20.02 28.77
CA VAL A 182 -7.67 19.76 29.60
C VAL A 182 -7.99 21.00 30.42
N SER A 183 -9.02 21.74 30.02
CA SER A 183 -9.99 22.38 30.92
C SER A 183 -11.28 22.67 30.18
#